data_AF-A0A5B9G999-F1
#
_entry.id   AF-A0A5B9G999-F1
#
_cell.length_a   1.000
_cell.length_b   1.000
_cell.length_c   1.000
_cell.angle_alpha   90.00
_cell.angle_beta   90.00
_cell.angle_gamma   90.00
#
_symmetry.space_group_name_H-M   'P 1'
#
loop_
_entity.id
_entity.type
_entity.pdbx_description
1 polymer ?
#
loop_
_entity_poly.entity_id
_entity_poly.type
_entity_poly.pdbx_seq_one_letter_code
_entity_poly.pdbx_strand_id
1 'polypeptide(L)'
;MACLDDDYSWSPPSEAELKVIEARRERNNKISSIMGQYLLKGYKMLAITCPVCECILLEDRIQNKYCIGCSEVDADTWKDNPAVSEEAARRAVEEIQHRQNHDKDTSPPPGMAVASQQTSSINNAAIY
;
A
#
# COMPACT_ATOMS: atom_id res chain seq x y z
N MET A 1 1.14 -35.46 27.50
CA MET A 1 1.10 -34.01 27.74
C MET A 1 1.88 -33.37 26.60
N ALA A 2 1.22 -33.02 25.50
CA ALA A 2 1.88 -32.38 24.36
C ALA A 2 1.74 -30.86 24.52
N CYS A 3 2.85 -30.16 24.70
CA CYS A 3 2.89 -28.70 24.66
C CYS A 3 2.76 -28.29 23.19
N LEU A 4 1.59 -27.76 22.81
CA LEU A 4 1.32 -27.23 21.48
C LEU A 4 1.77 -25.76 21.47
N ASP A 5 3.07 -25.50 21.38
CA ASP A 5 3.60 -24.12 21.46
C ASP A 5 4.68 -23.85 20.40
N ASP A 6 4.33 -23.91 19.11
CA ASP A 6 5.17 -23.34 18.03
C ASP A 6 4.42 -22.35 17.11
N ASP A 7 3.08 -22.27 17.17
CA ASP A 7 2.28 -21.32 16.38
C ASP A 7 2.08 -19.94 17.05
N TYR A 8 2.65 -19.73 18.25
CA TYR A 8 2.54 -18.48 19.03
C TYR A 8 3.82 -17.62 19.04
N SER A 9 4.70 -17.84 18.05
CA SER A 9 5.89 -17.03 17.84
C SER A 9 5.50 -15.63 17.33
N TRP A 10 5.34 -14.67 18.25
CA TRP A 10 5.22 -13.27 17.86
C TRP A 10 6.52 -12.83 17.18
N SER A 11 6.42 -12.41 15.91
CA SER A 11 7.51 -11.79 15.17
C SER A 11 7.19 -10.31 14.93
N PRO A 12 8.21 -9.44 14.98
CA PRO A 12 8.01 -8.03 14.70
C PRO A 12 7.64 -7.84 13.21
N PRO A 13 6.73 -6.90 12.89
CA PRO A 13 6.40 -6.58 11.51
C PRO A 13 7.62 -6.13 10.72
N SER A 14 7.62 -6.42 9.42
CA SER A 14 8.66 -5.94 8.49
C SER A 14 8.66 -4.41 8.37
N GLU A 15 9.77 -3.85 7.91
CA GLU A 15 9.90 -2.40 7.68
C GLU A 15 8.81 -1.85 6.75
N ALA A 16 8.46 -2.60 5.70
CA ALA A 16 7.39 -2.22 4.78
C ALA A 16 6.02 -2.17 5.48
N GLU A 17 5.71 -3.16 6.33
CA GLU A 17 4.46 -3.18 7.09
C GLU A 17 4.40 -2.06 8.12
N LEU A 18 5.52 -1.77 8.80
CA LEU A 18 5.62 -0.65 9.75
C LEU A 18 5.26 0.68 9.09
N LYS A 19 5.76 0.92 7.87
CA LYS A 19 5.46 2.15 7.12
C LYS A 19 3.97 2.26 6.78
N VAL A 20 3.31 1.15 6.43
CA VAL A 20 1.87 1.12 6.16
C VAL A 20 1.07 1.38 7.45
N ILE A 21 1.48 0.77 8.56
CA ILE A 21 0.85 0.97 9.86
C ILE A 21 0.97 2.43 10.31
N GLU A 22 2.14 3.04 10.15
CA GLU A 22 2.38 4.44 10.48
C GLU A 22 1.55 5.38 9.61
N ALA A 23 1.55 5.18 8.29
CA ALA A 23 0.70 5.96 7.39
C ALA A 23 -0.80 5.85 7.76
N ARG A 24 -1.26 4.66 8.15
CA ARG A 24 -2.64 4.46 8.66
C ARG A 24 -2.87 5.23 9.96
N ARG A 25 -1.92 5.20 10.89
CA ARG A 25 -2.02 5.91 12.18
C ARG A 25 -2.05 7.41 11.99
N GLU A 26 -1.23 7.96 11.12
CA GLU A 26 -1.21 9.39 10.80
C GLU A 26 -2.53 9.86 10.23
N ARG A 27 -3.10 9.11 9.27
CA ARG A 27 -4.46 9.36 8.75
C ARG A 27 -5.49 9.32 9.89
N ASN A 28 -5.41 8.28 10.72
CA ASN A 28 -6.04 8.11 12.03
C ASN A 28 -6.15 9.42 12.82
N ASN A 29 -4.97 9.96 13.11
CA ASN A 29 -4.79 11.11 13.98
C ASN A 29 -5.32 12.40 13.35
N LYS A 30 -5.13 12.58 12.03
CA LYS A 30 -5.67 13.73 11.29
C LYS A 30 -7.20 13.75 11.34
N ILE A 31 -7.83 12.59 11.09
CA ILE A 31 -9.29 12.43 11.19
C ILE A 31 -9.76 12.82 12.60
N SER A 32 -9.14 12.27 13.65
CA SER A 32 -9.52 12.57 15.04
C SER A 32 -9.35 14.04 15.41
N SER A 33 -8.29 14.69 14.92
CA SER A 33 -8.04 16.12 15.16
C SER A 33 -9.12 17.00 14.53
N ILE A 34 -9.45 16.75 13.26
CA ILE A 34 -10.47 17.51 12.53
C ILE A 34 -11.87 17.21 13.11
N MET A 35 -12.15 15.97 13.48
CA MET A 35 -13.40 15.57 14.13
C MET A 35 -13.65 16.37 15.40
N GLY A 36 -12.63 16.54 16.25
CA GLY A 36 -12.72 17.40 17.43
C GLY A 36 -13.11 18.85 17.08
N GLN A 37 -12.56 19.41 16.01
CA GLN A 37 -12.90 20.77 15.58
C GLN A 37 -14.36 20.89 15.11
N TYR A 38 -14.88 19.90 14.39
CA TYR A 38 -16.28 19.89 13.95
C TYR A 38 -17.26 19.69 15.11
N LEU A 39 -16.91 18.88 16.11
CA LEU A 39 -17.71 18.75 17.33
C LEU A 39 -17.83 20.10 18.08
N LEU A 40 -16.74 20.87 18.15
CA LEU A 40 -16.75 22.21 18.76
C LEU A 40 -17.60 23.22 17.97
N LYS A 41 -17.77 23.03 16.65
CA LYS A 41 -18.70 23.83 15.81
C LYS A 41 -20.18 23.47 16.06
N GLY A 42 -20.44 22.37 16.78
CA GLY A 42 -21.77 21.87 17.11
C GLY A 42 -22.30 20.78 16.19
N TYR A 43 -21.40 20.06 15.50
CA TYR A 43 -21.76 18.87 14.73
C TYR A 43 -22.04 17.69 15.67
N LYS A 44 -22.87 16.75 15.24
CA LYS A 44 -23.25 15.56 16.01
C LYS A 44 -22.60 14.32 15.40
N MET A 45 -21.94 13.50 16.22
CA MET A 45 -21.47 12.18 15.79
C MET A 45 -22.63 11.19 15.68
N LEU A 46 -22.67 10.43 14.59
CA LEU A 46 -23.66 9.37 14.36
C LEU A 46 -23.09 8.00 14.71
N ALA A 47 -23.94 7.04 15.05
CA ALA A 47 -23.56 5.63 15.19
C ALA A 47 -23.52 4.90 13.82
N ILE A 48 -23.13 5.61 12.76
CA ILE A 48 -23.10 5.12 11.37
C ILE A 48 -21.73 5.44 10.80
N THR A 49 -21.14 4.49 10.07
CA THR A 49 -19.85 4.63 9.41
C THR A 49 -20.01 4.94 7.91
N CYS A 50 -18.99 5.56 7.32
CA CYS A 50 -18.92 5.80 5.89
C CYS A 50 -18.67 4.47 5.14
N PRO A 51 -19.38 4.19 4.03
CA PRO A 51 -19.18 2.96 3.26
C PRO A 51 -17.84 2.91 2.48
N VAL A 52 -17.12 4.03 2.39
CA VAL A 52 -15.87 4.13 1.63
C VAL A 52 -14.64 3.97 2.53
N CYS A 53 -14.56 4.77 3.60
CA CYS A 53 -13.38 4.83 4.48
C CYS A 53 -13.65 4.28 5.89
N GLU A 54 -14.86 3.79 6.17
CA GLU A 54 -15.29 3.25 7.48
C GLU A 54 -15.22 4.25 8.65
N CYS A 55 -14.94 5.53 8.38
CA CYS A 55 -14.93 6.59 9.39
C CYS A 55 -16.37 6.93 9.84
N ILE A 56 -16.52 7.28 11.12
CA ILE A 56 -17.80 7.70 11.71
C ILE A 56 -18.34 8.95 11.00
N LEU A 57 -19.61 8.93 10.62
CA LEU A 57 -20.29 10.08 10.00
C LEU A 57 -20.67 11.12 11.06
N LEU A 58 -20.58 12.39 10.68
CA LEU A 58 -21.12 13.51 11.45
C LEU A 58 -22.37 14.07 10.78
N GLU A 59 -23.19 14.75 11.56
CA GLU A 59 -24.38 15.45 11.11
C GLU A 59 -24.26 16.93 11.47
N ASP A 60 -24.46 17.79 10.47
CA ASP A 60 -24.56 19.25 10.68
C ASP A 60 -25.95 19.65 11.22
N ARG A 61 -26.12 20.91 11.61
CA ARG A 61 -27.39 21.46 12.12
C ARG A 61 -28.55 21.35 11.12
N ILE A 62 -28.24 21.23 9.83
CA ILE A 62 -29.21 21.07 8.72
C ILE A 62 -29.50 19.57 8.46
N GLN A 63 -29.05 18.67 9.34
CA GLN A 63 -29.22 17.21 9.21
C GLN A 63 -28.50 16.57 8.01
N ASN A 64 -27.51 17.26 7.46
CA ASN A 64 -26.67 16.73 6.39
C ASN A 64 -25.60 15.81 6.96
N LYS A 65 -25.48 14.61 6.41
CA LYS A 65 -24.43 13.65 6.77
C LYS A 65 -23.11 14.02 6.10
N TYR A 66 -22.05 14.11 6.89
CA TYR A 66 -20.72 14.54 6.47
C TYR A 66 -19.66 13.53 6.89
N CYS A 67 -18.74 13.23 5.97
CA CYS A 67 -17.60 12.34 6.23
C CYS A 67 -16.30 13.13 6.16
N ILE A 68 -15.60 13.24 7.29
CA ILE A 68 -14.32 13.97 7.39
C ILE A 68 -13.20 13.23 6.64
N GLY A 69 -13.17 11.89 6.72
CA GLY A 69 -12.15 11.08 6.05
C GLY A 69 -12.11 11.35 4.54
N CYS A 70 -13.23 11.13 3.86
CA CYS A 70 -13.31 11.31 2.42
C CYS A 70 -13.22 12.78 1.97
N SER A 71 -13.78 13.73 2.74
CA SER A 71 -13.92 15.11 2.26
C SER A 71 -12.70 15.99 2.55
N GLU A 72 -11.99 15.74 3.65
CA GLU A 72 -10.90 16.61 4.12
C GLU A 72 -9.54 15.90 4.12
N VAL A 73 -9.50 14.62 4.48
CA VAL A 73 -8.23 13.89 4.69
C VAL A 73 -7.77 13.17 3.42
N ASP A 74 -8.69 12.53 2.71
CA ASP A 74 -8.42 11.74 1.50
C ASP A 74 -8.74 12.50 0.20
N ALA A 75 -9.02 13.80 0.29
CA ALA A 75 -9.40 14.62 -0.88
C ALA A 75 -8.28 14.72 -1.94
N ASP A 76 -7.02 14.67 -1.50
CA ASP A 76 -5.88 14.73 -2.42
C ASP A 76 -5.56 13.37 -3.04
N THR A 77 -5.76 12.27 -2.31
CA THR A 77 -5.53 10.92 -2.86
C THR A 77 -6.57 10.51 -3.90
N TRP A 78 -7.76 11.09 -3.87
CA TRP A 78 -8.81 10.82 -4.86
C TRP A 78 -8.47 11.34 -6.27
N LYS A 79 -7.75 12.45 -6.38
CA LYS A 79 -7.41 13.10 -7.67
C LYS A 79 -6.45 12.26 -8.51
N ASP A 80 -5.59 11.50 -7.84
CA ASP A 80 -4.56 10.67 -8.48
C ASP A 80 -5.04 9.25 -8.80
N ASN A 81 -6.32 8.93 -8.58
CA ASN A 81 -6.85 7.61 -8.86
C ASN A 81 -7.09 7.43 -10.38
N PRO A 82 -6.34 6.55 -11.09
CA PRO A 82 -6.50 6.35 -12.53
C PRO A 82 -7.86 5.74 -12.90
N ALA A 83 -8.58 5.12 -11.96
CA ALA A 83 -9.91 4.58 -12.22
C ALA A 83 -11.02 5.66 -12.28
N VAL A 84 -10.77 6.84 -11.70
CA VAL A 84 -11.77 7.91 -11.56
C VAL A 84 -11.37 9.17 -12.33
N SER A 85 -10.06 9.39 -12.52
CA SER A 85 -9.51 10.56 -13.22
C SER A 85 -8.85 10.15 -14.53
N GLU A 86 -9.32 10.73 -15.64
CA GLU A 86 -8.79 10.48 -16.98
C GLU A 86 -7.33 10.97 -17.12
N GLU A 87 -6.98 12.07 -16.47
CA GLU A 87 -5.61 12.59 -16.45
C GLU A 87 -4.65 11.65 -15.71
N ALA A 88 -5.10 11.08 -14.58
CA ALA A 88 -4.32 10.10 -13.83
C ALA A 88 -4.13 8.80 -14.64
N ALA A 89 -5.17 8.36 -15.37
CA ALA A 89 -5.07 7.21 -16.25
C ALA A 89 -4.02 7.41 -17.36
N ARG A 90 -3.99 8.59 -17.99
CA ARG A 90 -2.99 8.93 -19.04
C ARG A 90 -1.57 8.88 -18.50
N ARG A 91 -1.31 9.52 -17.35
CA ARG A 91 0.01 9.53 -16.70
C ARG A 91 0.51 8.13 -16.34
N ALA A 92 -0.37 7.27 -15.83
CA ALA A 92 -0.01 5.89 -15.48
C ALA A 92 0.40 5.07 -16.72
N VAL A 93 -0.33 5.23 -17.84
CA VAL A 93 0.02 4.55 -19.09
C VAL A 93 1.35 5.04 -19.65
N GLU A 94 1.60 6.36 -19.61
CA GLU A 94 2.87 6.95 -20.04
C GLU A 94 4.06 6.43 -19.21
N GLU A 95 3.92 6.34 -17.88
CA GLU A 95 4.96 5.80 -17.01
C GLU A 95 5.27 4.32 -17.35
N ILE A 96 4.24 3.50 -17.56
CA ILE A 96 4.39 2.09 -17.94
C ILE A 96 5.14 1.96 -19.27
N GLN A 97 4.77 2.77 -20.26
CA GLN A 97 5.45 2.76 -21.57
C GLN A 97 6.92 3.17 -21.44
N HIS A 98 7.23 4.19 -20.64
CA HIS A 98 8.61 4.62 -20.42
C HIS A 98 9.45 3.53 -19.75
N ARG A 99 8.88 2.80 -18.76
CA ARG A 99 9.55 1.67 -18.11
C ARG A 99 9.80 0.51 -19.09
N GLN A 100 8.82 0.15 -19.91
CA GLN A 100 8.95 -0.92 -20.90
C GLN A 100 10.00 -0.63 -21.98
N ASN A 101 10.17 0.64 -22.37
CA ASN A 101 11.19 1.03 -23.34
C ASN A 101 12.60 0.96 -22.72
N HIS A 102 12.77 1.40 -21.47
CA HIS A 102 14.04 1.31 -20.76
C HIS A 102 14.51 -0.14 -20.56
N ASP A 103 13.59 -1.06 -20.27
CA ASP A 103 13.91 -2.49 -20.13
C ASP A 103 14.31 -3.16 -21.47
N LYS A 104 13.80 -2.67 -22.61
CA LYS A 104 14.21 -3.16 -23.94
C LYS A 104 15.63 -2.73 -24.31
N ASP A 105 16.02 -1.51 -23.96
CA ASP A 105 17.37 -0.99 -24.20
C ASP A 105 18.43 -1.61 -23.28
N THR A 106 18.02 -2.23 -22.15
CA THR A 106 18.91 -2.95 -21.22
C THR A 106 18.99 -4.46 -21.52
N SER A 107 18.44 -4.93 -22.65
CA SER A 107 18.66 -6.32 -23.09
C SER A 107 20.15 -6.55 -23.37
N PRO A 108 20.80 -7.57 -22.77
CA PRO A 108 22.18 -7.88 -23.12
C PRO A 108 22.22 -8.29 -24.60
N PRO A 109 23.22 -7.84 -25.37
CA PRO A 109 23.28 -8.11 -26.80
C PRO A 109 23.19 -9.62 -27.08
N PRO A 110 22.49 -10.05 -28.15
CA PRO A 110 22.42 -11.43 -28.55
C PRO A 110 23.80 -11.86 -29.08
N GLY A 111 24.68 -12.27 -28.16
CA GLY A 111 26.07 -12.57 -28.52
C GLY A 111 26.99 -13.00 -27.39
N MET A 112 26.56 -13.01 -26.13
CA MET A 112 27.37 -13.57 -25.04
C MET A 112 26.71 -14.83 -24.50
N ALA A 113 27.01 -15.95 -25.13
CA ALA A 113 26.82 -17.27 -24.54
C ALA A 113 27.58 -17.31 -23.21
N VAL A 114 26.84 -17.31 -22.11
CA VAL A 114 27.41 -17.50 -20.78
C VAL A 114 27.80 -18.97 -20.69
N ALA A 115 29.08 -19.26 -20.90
CA ALA A 115 29.64 -20.58 -20.70
C ALA A 115 29.54 -20.94 -19.22
N SER A 116 28.59 -21.81 -18.89
CA SER A 116 28.49 -22.47 -17.59
C SER A 116 29.78 -23.24 -17.33
N GLN A 117 30.70 -22.66 -16.58
CA GLN A 117 31.84 -23.40 -16.04
C GLN A 117 31.30 -24.33 -14.94
N GLN A 118 30.86 -25.51 -15.36
CA GLN A 118 30.72 -26.66 -14.49
C GLN A 118 32.13 -27.17 -14.23
N THR A 119 32.73 -26.68 -13.15
CA THR A 119 34.01 -27.20 -12.66
C THR A 119 33.82 -28.65 -12.27
N SER A 120 34.61 -29.48 -12.91
CA SER A 120 34.68 -30.93 -12.78
C SER A 120 34.96 -31.36 -11.33
N SER A 121 34.00 -32.02 -10.69
CA SER A 121 34.33 -32.97 -9.62
C SER A 121 35.09 -34.13 -10.25
N ILE A 122 36.35 -34.26 -9.87
CA ILE A 122 37.20 -35.41 -10.18
C ILE A 122 36.54 -36.63 -9.56
N ASN A 123 35.87 -37.44 -10.38
CA ASN A 123 35.48 -38.80 -10.01
C ASN A 123 36.74 -39.67 -10.08
N ASN A 124 37.36 -39.91 -8.93
CA ASN A 124 38.31 -40.99 -8.78
C ASN A 124 37.57 -42.32 -8.90
N ALA A 125 37.69 -42.94 -10.07
CA ALA A 125 37.39 -44.34 -10.27
C ALA A 125 38.58 -44.97 -10.99
N ALA A 126 39.42 -45.69 -10.26
CA ALA A 126 39.68 -47.11 -10.54
C ALA A 126 40.89 -47.67 -9.75
N ILE A 127 40.58 -48.67 -8.92
CA ILE A 127 41.21 -50.00 -8.93
C ILE A 127 42.70 -50.10 -8.54
N TYR A 128 42.98 -50.56 -7.31
CA TYR A 128 43.41 -51.94 -6.99
C TYR A 128 43.45 -52.15 -5.47
#